data_AF-A0A6I4TFL8-F1
#
_entry.id   AF-A0A6I4TFL8-F1
#
_cell.length_a   1.000
_cell.length_b   1.000
_cell.length_c   1.000
_cell.angle_alpha   90.00
_cell.angle_beta   90.00
_cell.angle_gamma   90.00
#
_symmetry.space_group_name_H-M   'P 1'
#
loop_
_entity.id
_entity.type
_entity.pdbx_description
1 polymer ?
#
loop_
_entity_poly.entity_id
_entity_poly.type
_entity_poly.pdbx_seq_one_letter_code
_entity_poly.pdbx_strand_id
1 'polypeptide(L)'
;MTEVLEAEGGDPQVLEKARMSADKQRKEITELERLLGTGAAAASGGENPYAQAVEQMHQRMMAANGANPSETWMRKMVAHHRGGVDMSNVLLELGGDPRILEKARMTAADQAKEADELERMLQGEQVGAAAAAPAAPKATPATAAQASVPQRTEPAAKAKAEAPKAAAKAPAEPAADPHAGHDMNNMSNMSH
;
A
#
# COMPACT_ATOMS: atom_id res chain seq x y z
N MET A 1 -0.34 14.44 -10.41
CA MET A 1 0.24 14.82 -9.10
C MET A 1 1.57 15.55 -9.24
N THR A 2 2.47 15.13 -10.13
CA THR A 2 3.77 15.83 -10.36
C THR A 2 3.62 17.29 -10.79
N GLU A 3 2.70 17.62 -11.70
CA GLU A 3 2.46 19.01 -12.14
C GLU A 3 1.98 19.93 -10.99
N VAL A 4 1.20 19.38 -10.05
CA VAL A 4 0.73 20.13 -8.87
C VAL A 4 1.91 20.44 -7.96
N LEU A 5 2.81 19.46 -7.73
CA LEU A 5 4.03 19.67 -6.95
C LEU A 5 4.95 20.74 -7.58
N GLU A 6 5.04 20.78 -8.91
CA GLU A 6 5.80 21.81 -9.63
C GLU A 6 5.20 23.20 -9.44
N ALA A 7 3.88 23.32 -9.54
CA ALA A 7 3.18 24.59 -9.36
C ALA A 7 3.26 25.13 -7.92
N GLU A 8 3.25 24.23 -6.93
CA GLU A 8 3.28 24.59 -5.50
C GLU A 8 4.71 24.84 -4.96
N GLY A 9 5.75 24.65 -5.78
CA GLY A 9 7.14 24.93 -5.40
C GLY A 9 7.76 23.87 -4.49
N GLY A 10 7.69 22.60 -4.88
CA GLY A 10 8.29 21.49 -4.15
C GLY A 10 9.82 21.57 -4.00
N ASP A 11 10.33 20.88 -2.98
CA ASP A 11 11.75 20.58 -2.79
C ASP A 11 12.38 20.01 -4.09
N PRO A 12 13.57 20.49 -4.50
CA PRO A 12 14.20 20.08 -5.76
C PRO A 12 14.45 18.57 -5.90
N GLN A 13 14.84 17.87 -4.83
CA GLN A 13 15.11 16.43 -4.89
C GLN A 13 13.81 15.66 -5.07
N VAL A 14 12.73 16.11 -4.41
CA VAL A 14 11.41 15.51 -4.56
C VAL A 14 10.85 15.76 -5.97
N LEU A 15 11.08 16.94 -6.54
CA LEU A 15 10.69 17.25 -7.93
C LEU A 15 11.43 16.36 -8.94
N GLU A 16 12.73 16.16 -8.77
CA GLU A 16 13.52 15.27 -9.62
C GLU A 16 12.97 13.84 -9.57
N LYS A 17 12.77 13.29 -8.37
CA LYS A 17 12.17 11.96 -8.20
C LYS A 17 10.76 11.89 -8.80
N ALA A 18 9.95 12.92 -8.62
CA ALA A 18 8.59 12.97 -9.16
C ALA A 18 8.54 12.93 -10.69
N ARG A 19 9.50 13.58 -11.35
CA ARG A 19 9.64 13.53 -12.82
C ARG A 19 10.09 12.15 -13.28
N MET A 20 11.11 11.59 -12.62
CA MET A 20 11.62 10.24 -12.95
C MET A 20 10.54 9.17 -12.78
N SER A 21 9.79 9.16 -11.67
CA SER A 21 8.69 8.23 -11.46
C SER A 21 7.57 8.42 -12.49
N ALA A 22 7.22 9.67 -12.86
CA ALA A 22 6.23 9.93 -13.89
C ALA A 22 6.67 9.43 -15.28
N ASP A 23 7.94 9.60 -15.65
CA ASP A 23 8.49 9.05 -16.89
C ASP A 23 8.44 7.52 -16.92
N LYS A 24 8.78 6.89 -15.80
CA LYS A 24 8.72 5.43 -15.68
C LYS A 24 7.29 4.92 -15.81
N GLN A 25 6.34 5.51 -15.09
CA GLN A 25 4.92 5.14 -15.17
C GLN A 25 4.36 5.31 -16.59
N ARG A 26 4.71 6.39 -17.30
CA ARG A 26 4.31 6.57 -18.70
C ARG A 26 4.81 5.42 -19.60
N LYS A 27 6.07 5.02 -19.45
CA LYS A 27 6.63 3.89 -20.21
C LYS A 27 5.93 2.57 -19.89
N GLU A 28 5.62 2.33 -18.62
CA GLU A 28 4.88 1.14 -18.20
C GLU A 28 3.46 1.10 -18.78
N ILE A 29 2.76 2.24 -18.82
CA ILE A 29 1.44 2.35 -19.47
C ILE A 29 1.54 2.00 -20.95
N THR A 30 2.49 2.59 -21.69
CA THR A 30 2.68 2.28 -23.12
C THR A 30 2.97 0.80 -23.36
N GLU A 31 3.72 0.16 -22.47
CA GLU A 31 3.99 -1.28 -22.57
C GLU A 31 2.73 -2.12 -22.27
N LEU A 32 1.95 -1.76 -21.25
CA LEU A 32 0.69 -2.42 -20.92
C LEU A 32 -0.31 -2.32 -22.08
N GLU A 33 -0.45 -1.14 -22.69
CA GLU A 33 -1.29 -0.93 -23.88
C GLU A 33 -0.85 -1.84 -25.04
N ARG A 34 0.47 -1.99 -25.25
CA ARG A 34 1.01 -2.89 -26.26
C ARG A 34 0.71 -4.37 -25.94
N LEU A 35 0.76 -4.77 -24.67
CA LEU A 35 0.47 -6.14 -24.24
C LEU A 35 -1.01 -6.48 -24.35
N LEU A 36 -1.89 -5.54 -24.01
CA LEU A 36 -3.34 -5.69 -24.12
C LEU A 36 -3.82 -5.69 -25.59
N GLY A 37 -3.02 -5.14 -26.50
CA GLY A 37 -3.39 -4.93 -27.89
C GLY A 37 -4.47 -3.85 -28.03
N THR A 38 -4.63 -3.29 -29.23
CA THR A 38 -5.74 -2.38 -29.54
C THR A 38 -7.05 -3.19 -29.57
N GLY A 39 -7.62 -3.50 -28.41
CA GLY A 39 -8.86 -4.25 -28.30
C GLY A 39 -8.87 -5.36 -27.25
N ALA A 40 -8.42 -5.08 -26.02
CA ALA A 40 -8.88 -5.87 -24.89
C ALA A 40 -10.39 -5.66 -24.77
N ALA A 41 -11.17 -6.58 -25.35
CA ALA A 41 -12.61 -6.60 -25.22
C ALA A 41 -12.96 -6.57 -23.73
N ALA A 42 -13.69 -5.54 -23.33
CA ALA A 42 -14.21 -5.42 -21.98
C ALA A 42 -15.02 -6.68 -21.66
N ALA A 43 -14.49 -7.54 -20.80
CA ALA A 43 -15.32 -8.46 -20.07
C ALA A 43 -16.21 -7.59 -19.17
N SER A 44 -17.49 -7.44 -19.49
CA SER A 44 -18.44 -6.88 -18.53
C SER A 44 -19.77 -7.59 -18.62
N GLY A 45 -19.88 -8.63 -17.78
CA GLY A 45 -21.11 -9.16 -17.21
C GLY A 45 -20.97 -9.50 -15.71
N GLY A 46 -19.85 -9.13 -15.06
CA GLY A 46 -19.56 -9.42 -13.65
C GLY A 46 -19.01 -8.19 -12.91
N GLU A 47 -19.02 -8.25 -11.57
CA GLU A 47 -18.47 -7.19 -10.71
C GLU A 47 -16.98 -6.97 -11.00
N ASN A 48 -16.55 -5.70 -10.94
CA ASN A 48 -15.16 -5.33 -11.14
C ASN A 48 -14.30 -5.79 -9.95
N PRO A 49 -13.40 -6.78 -10.11
CA PRO A 49 -12.62 -7.33 -9.00
C PRO A 49 -11.64 -6.31 -8.41
N TYR A 50 -11.35 -5.21 -9.11
CA TYR A 50 -10.44 -4.16 -8.66
C TYR A 50 -11.12 -3.07 -7.84
N ALA A 51 -12.46 -3.05 -7.76
CA ALA A 51 -13.21 -1.93 -7.17
C ALA A 51 -12.79 -1.63 -5.72
N GLN A 52 -12.62 -2.68 -4.91
CA GLN A 52 -12.21 -2.53 -3.52
C GLN A 52 -10.78 -1.97 -3.38
N ALA A 53 -9.84 -2.41 -4.23
CA ALA A 53 -8.46 -1.93 -4.19
C ALA A 53 -8.36 -0.46 -4.61
N VAL A 54 -9.12 -0.07 -5.64
CA VAL A 54 -9.21 1.32 -6.12
C VAL A 54 -9.80 2.24 -5.04
N GLU A 55 -10.89 1.82 -4.39
CA GLU A 55 -11.53 2.61 -3.33
C GLU A 55 -10.60 2.81 -2.13
N GLN A 56 -9.94 1.75 -1.66
CA GLN A 56 -8.97 1.86 -0.56
C GLN A 56 -7.78 2.76 -0.92
N MET A 57 -7.25 2.65 -2.13
CA MET A 57 -6.20 3.54 -2.63
C MET A 57 -6.67 5.00 -2.60
N HIS A 58 -7.87 5.27 -3.12
CA HIS A 58 -8.45 6.61 -3.14
C HIS A 58 -8.56 7.19 -1.72
N GLN A 59 -9.13 6.44 -0.78
CA GLN A 59 -9.27 6.87 0.61
C GLN A 59 -7.92 7.18 1.27
N ARG A 60 -6.92 6.29 1.09
CA ARG A 60 -5.56 6.49 1.62
C ARG A 60 -4.91 7.73 1.03
N MET A 61 -5.07 7.98 -0.27
CA MET A 61 -4.54 9.17 -0.94
C MET A 61 -5.21 10.46 -0.48
N MET A 62 -6.52 10.45 -0.25
CA MET A 62 -7.25 11.62 0.26
C MET A 62 -6.82 11.96 1.70
N ALA A 63 -6.60 10.94 2.53
CA ALA A 63 -6.10 11.12 3.89
C ALA A 63 -4.62 11.55 3.96
N ALA A 64 -3.82 11.22 2.94
CA ALA A 64 -2.41 11.53 2.89
C ALA A 64 -2.15 13.03 2.65
N ASN A 65 -1.81 13.76 3.73
CA ASN A 65 -1.42 15.16 3.72
C ASN A 65 -0.14 15.35 4.56
N GLY A 66 0.72 16.28 4.16
CA GLY A 66 1.98 16.61 4.84
C GLY A 66 2.08 18.09 5.20
N ALA A 67 3.16 18.48 5.87
CA ALA A 67 3.39 19.86 6.30
C ALA A 67 3.73 20.82 5.15
N ASN A 68 4.12 20.28 3.99
CA ASN A 68 4.44 21.04 2.78
C ASN A 68 4.05 20.25 1.51
N PRO A 69 4.11 20.87 0.31
CA PRO A 69 3.77 20.22 -0.95
C PRO A 69 4.57 18.94 -1.22
N SER A 70 5.88 18.94 -0.94
CA SER A 70 6.74 17.77 -1.14
C SER A 70 6.35 16.61 -0.24
N GLU A 71 6.13 16.86 1.04
CA GLU A 71 5.71 15.83 1.99
C GLU A 71 4.32 15.29 1.60
N THR A 72 3.40 16.17 1.20
CA THR A 72 2.07 15.80 0.72
C THR A 72 2.17 14.91 -0.52
N TRP A 73 2.99 15.30 -1.51
CA TRP A 73 3.20 14.50 -2.72
C TRP A 73 3.80 13.13 -2.39
N MET A 74 4.85 13.06 -1.56
CA MET A 74 5.49 11.80 -1.18
C MET A 74 4.50 10.87 -0.47
N ARG A 75 3.72 11.37 0.50
CA ARG A 75 2.71 10.58 1.21
C ARG A 75 1.60 10.07 0.27
N LYS A 76 1.13 10.91 -0.66
CA LYS A 76 0.14 10.49 -1.67
C LYS A 76 0.72 9.44 -2.62
N MET A 77 1.99 9.55 -2.98
CA MET A 77 2.69 8.57 -3.82
C MET A 77 2.90 7.24 -3.13
N VAL A 78 3.23 7.22 -1.84
CA VAL A 78 3.25 5.98 -1.05
C VAL A 78 1.87 5.30 -1.11
N ALA A 79 0.79 6.05 -0.83
CA ALA A 79 -0.57 5.50 -0.88
C ALA A 79 -0.96 4.97 -2.28
N HIS A 80 -0.63 5.72 -3.33
CA HIS A 80 -0.87 5.34 -4.72
C HIS A 80 -0.12 4.05 -5.08
N HIS A 81 1.18 3.97 -4.77
CA HIS A 81 1.99 2.79 -5.07
C HIS A 81 1.52 1.54 -4.33
N ARG A 82 1.15 1.65 -3.05
CA ARG A 82 0.57 0.52 -2.31
C ARG A 82 -0.75 0.07 -2.93
N GLY A 83 -1.59 1.00 -3.39
CA GLY A 83 -2.79 0.66 -4.17
C GLY A 83 -2.48 -0.05 -5.49
N GLY A 84 -1.42 0.38 -6.19
CA GLY A 84 -0.91 -0.31 -7.38
C GLY A 84 -0.46 -1.75 -7.10
N VAL A 85 0.20 -1.99 -5.96
CA VAL A 85 0.58 -3.33 -5.51
C VAL A 85 -0.67 -4.17 -5.23
N ASP A 86 -1.65 -3.61 -4.50
CA ASP A 86 -2.90 -4.29 -4.17
C ASP A 86 -3.64 -4.73 -5.46
N MET A 87 -3.75 -3.84 -6.45
CA MET A 87 -4.37 -4.16 -7.77
C MET A 87 -3.57 -5.20 -8.55
N SER A 88 -2.23 -5.14 -8.52
CA SER A 88 -1.38 -6.14 -9.18
C SER A 88 -1.58 -7.53 -8.57
N ASN A 89 -1.72 -7.60 -7.24
CA ASN A 89 -1.99 -8.86 -6.54
C ASN A 89 -3.36 -9.44 -6.91
N VAL A 90 -4.41 -8.61 -7.02
CA VAL A 90 -5.73 -9.05 -7.51
C VAL A 90 -5.60 -9.72 -8.88
N LEU A 91 -4.87 -9.11 -9.83
CA LEU A 91 -4.66 -9.70 -11.15
C LEU A 91 -3.88 -11.03 -11.09
N LEU A 92 -2.89 -11.12 -10.20
CA LEU A 92 -2.11 -12.35 -10.00
C LEU A 92 -2.95 -13.50 -9.43
N GLU A 93 -3.91 -13.19 -8.57
CA GLU A 93 -4.86 -14.16 -8.01
C GLU A 93 -5.90 -14.62 -9.03
N LEU A 94 -6.40 -13.70 -9.87
CA LEU A 94 -7.33 -14.01 -10.95
C LEU A 94 -6.69 -14.89 -12.05
N GLY A 95 -5.38 -14.73 -12.26
CA GLY A 95 -4.66 -15.40 -13.34
C GLY A 95 -4.96 -14.80 -14.72
N GLY A 96 -4.44 -15.42 -15.79
CA GLY A 96 -4.60 -14.93 -17.16
C GLY A 96 -3.38 -15.17 -18.05
N ASP A 97 -3.18 -14.30 -19.04
CA ASP A 97 -2.04 -14.36 -19.95
C ASP A 97 -0.71 -14.26 -19.15
N PRO A 98 0.20 -15.24 -19.27
CA PRO A 98 1.48 -15.23 -18.55
C PRO A 98 2.31 -13.96 -18.74
N ARG A 99 2.23 -13.30 -19.90
CA ARG A 99 2.97 -12.05 -20.18
C ARG A 99 2.39 -10.88 -19.39
N ILE A 100 1.07 -10.85 -19.22
CA ILE A 100 0.38 -9.85 -18.41
C ILE A 100 0.66 -10.09 -16.93
N LEU A 101 0.63 -11.35 -16.49
CA LEU A 101 0.97 -11.70 -15.10
C LEU A 101 2.43 -11.38 -14.76
N GLU A 102 3.37 -11.62 -15.68
CA GLU A 102 4.77 -11.22 -15.48
C GLU A 102 4.90 -9.71 -15.32
N LYS A 103 4.23 -8.94 -16.19
CA LYS A 103 4.21 -7.48 -16.08
C LYS A 103 3.62 -7.02 -14.74
N ALA A 104 2.54 -7.66 -14.27
CA ALA A 104 1.93 -7.35 -12.97
C ALA A 104 2.91 -7.60 -11.80
N ARG A 105 3.70 -8.69 -11.83
CA ARG A 105 4.74 -8.96 -10.81
C ARG A 105 5.82 -7.89 -10.82
N MET A 106 6.31 -7.53 -12.00
CA MET A 106 7.32 -6.48 -12.16
C MET A 106 6.81 -5.14 -11.63
N THR A 107 5.62 -4.72 -12.04
CA THR A 107 4.99 -3.48 -11.58
C THR A 107 4.75 -3.50 -10.07
N ALA A 108 4.32 -4.61 -9.47
CA ALA A 108 4.18 -4.72 -8.02
C ALA A 108 5.52 -4.56 -7.28
N ALA A 109 6.58 -5.23 -7.74
CA ALA A 109 7.90 -5.15 -7.14
C ALA A 109 8.49 -3.73 -7.23
N ASP A 110 8.36 -3.11 -8.39
CA ASP A 110 8.86 -1.76 -8.65
C ASP A 110 8.12 -0.69 -7.84
N GLN A 111 6.79 -0.78 -7.75
CA GLN A 111 6.00 0.15 -6.95
C GLN A 111 6.22 -0.04 -5.45
N ALA A 112 6.42 -1.28 -4.98
CA ALA A 112 6.79 -1.53 -3.59
C ALA A 112 8.13 -0.87 -3.25
N LYS A 113 9.12 -1.01 -4.14
CA LYS A 113 10.43 -0.36 -3.97
C LYS A 113 10.32 1.16 -3.96
N GLU A 114 9.55 1.76 -4.87
CA GLU A 114 9.37 3.22 -4.91
C GLU A 114 8.63 3.74 -3.67
N ALA A 115 7.66 3.00 -3.15
CA ALA A 115 7.00 3.32 -1.88
C ALA A 115 8.00 3.32 -0.71
N ASP A 116 8.84 2.28 -0.60
CA ASP A 116 9.85 2.18 0.46
C ASP A 116 10.89 3.31 0.36
N GLU A 117 11.30 3.70 -0.85
CA GLU A 117 12.20 4.84 -1.06
C GLU A 117 11.58 6.16 -0.59
N LEU A 118 10.30 6.40 -0.90
CA LEU A 118 9.58 7.59 -0.46
C LEU A 118 9.37 7.61 1.07
N GLU A 119 9.11 6.46 1.68
CA GLU A 119 9.01 6.33 3.14
C GLU A 119 10.35 6.67 3.83
N ARG A 120 11.49 6.26 3.25
CA ARG A 120 12.83 6.65 3.75
C ARG A 120 13.08 8.15 3.62
N MET A 121 12.70 8.76 2.49
CA MET A 121 12.79 10.21 2.31
C MET A 121 11.95 10.98 3.33
N LEU A 122 10.75 10.49 3.63
CA LEU A 122 9.87 11.05 4.68
C LEU A 122 10.49 10.93 6.08
N GLN A 123 11.38 9.97 6.32
CA GLN A 123 12.13 9.80 7.56
C GLN A 123 13.41 10.65 7.61
N GLY A 124 13.68 11.45 6.57
CA GLY A 124 14.86 12.31 6.46
C GLY A 124 16.10 11.59 5.93
N GLU A 125 15.94 10.40 5.34
CA GLU A 125 17.03 9.72 4.64
C GLU A 125 17.15 10.26 3.22
N GLN A 126 18.32 10.83 2.90
CA GLN A 126 18.63 11.27 1.54
C GLN A 126 18.85 10.05 0.66
N VAL A 127 18.15 9.96 -0.48
CA VAL A 127 18.39 8.90 -1.47
C VAL A 127 19.72 9.19 -2.16
N GLY A 128 20.80 8.60 -1.62
CA GLY A 128 22.15 8.65 -2.19
C GLY A 128 22.97 9.88 -1.78
N ALA A 129 23.59 9.84 -0.60
CA ALA A 129 24.83 10.56 -0.33
C ALA A 129 25.70 9.76 0.65
N ALA A 130 26.86 9.30 0.19
CA ALA A 130 27.96 9.00 1.09
C ALA A 130 28.27 10.27 1.90
N ALA A 131 28.11 10.15 3.22
CA ALA A 131 28.62 11.02 4.27
C ALA A 131 28.60 12.55 4.01
N ALA A 132 27.58 13.22 4.55
CA ALA A 132 27.75 14.52 5.18
C ALA A 132 26.88 14.58 6.45
N ALA A 133 27.55 14.75 7.59
CA ALA A 133 27.00 14.76 8.94
C ALA A 133 26.10 16.00 9.21
N PRO A 134 25.31 16.01 10.30
CA PRO A 134 24.04 16.73 10.39
C PRO A 134 24.20 18.22 10.68
N ALA A 135 23.28 19.02 10.12
CA ALA A 135 23.06 20.39 10.54
C ALA A 135 22.52 20.41 11.98
N ALA A 136 23.28 21.03 12.87
CA ALA A 136 22.94 21.19 14.28
C ALA A 136 21.71 22.10 14.48
N PRO A 137 20.81 21.82 15.44
CA PRO A 137 19.84 22.82 15.89
C PRO A 137 20.51 23.83 16.82
N LYS A 138 20.37 25.13 16.53
CA LYS A 138 20.67 26.19 17.49
C LYS A 138 19.52 26.29 18.50
N ALA A 139 19.72 25.73 19.70
CA ALA A 139 18.92 26.03 20.88
C ALA A 139 19.85 26.34 22.08
N THR A 140 19.80 27.62 22.50
CA THR A 140 20.12 28.26 23.80
C THR A 140 21.18 27.68 24.77
N PRO A 141 22.09 28.51 25.35
CA PRO A 141 22.69 28.23 26.66
C PRO A 141 21.82 28.88 27.76
N ALA A 142 21.22 28.13 28.70
CA ALA A 142 21.79 27.41 29.85
C ALA A 142 21.66 28.22 31.16
N THR A 143 20.89 27.67 32.11
CA THR A 143 21.24 27.66 33.53
C THR A 143 20.56 26.44 34.15
N ALA A 144 21.35 25.42 34.46
CA ALA A 144 20.97 24.36 35.39
C ALA A 144 22.19 24.03 36.25
N ALA A 145 21.97 24.14 37.56
CA ALA A 145 22.93 23.92 38.61
C ALA A 145 23.37 22.46 38.71
N GLN A 146 24.59 22.30 39.22
CA GLN A 146 25.25 21.04 39.53
C GLN A 146 24.56 20.31 40.70
N ALA A 147 24.47 18.97 40.62
CA ALA A 147 24.72 18.07 41.77
C ALA A 147 24.78 16.59 41.34
N SER A 148 25.93 15.97 41.65
CA SER A 148 26.12 14.60 42.15
C SER A 148 26.05 13.37 41.21
N VAL A 149 27.17 12.63 41.20
CA VAL A 149 27.43 11.24 40.79
C VAL A 149 28.22 10.62 41.97
N PRO A 150 28.33 9.29 42.25
CA PRO A 150 27.88 8.09 41.50
C PRO A 150 27.16 7.01 42.36
N GLN A 151 26.59 5.99 41.70
CA GLN A 151 26.95 4.61 42.05
C GLN A 151 26.67 3.60 40.94
N ARG A 152 27.68 2.75 40.69
CA ARG A 152 27.67 1.57 39.84
C ARG A 152 27.43 0.36 40.74
N THR A 153 26.41 -0.43 40.45
CA THR A 153 26.35 -1.85 40.83
C THR A 153 25.56 -2.63 39.77
N GLU A 154 26.24 -3.58 39.15
CA GLU A 154 25.70 -4.77 38.46
C GLU A 154 26.36 -5.98 39.16
N PRO A 155 25.95 -7.27 38.96
CA PRO A 155 25.01 -7.79 37.94
C PRO A 155 24.04 -8.91 38.45
N ALA A 156 23.31 -9.47 37.48
CA ALA A 156 22.82 -10.87 37.38
C ALA A 156 21.36 -11.16 37.80
N ALA A 157 20.53 -11.63 36.85
CA ALA A 157 20.33 -13.07 36.62
C ALA A 157 19.21 -13.35 35.59
N LYS A 158 19.40 -14.48 34.89
CA LYS A 158 18.54 -15.14 33.91
C LYS A 158 17.11 -15.43 34.39
N ALA A 159 16.16 -15.40 33.46
CA ALA A 159 15.04 -16.36 33.44
C ALA A 159 14.65 -16.70 32.00
N LYS A 160 14.37 -17.99 31.79
CA LYS A 160 14.14 -18.71 30.55
C LYS A 160 12.73 -19.34 30.67
N ALA A 161 12.08 -19.58 29.52
CA ALA A 161 10.98 -20.53 29.30
C ALA A 161 9.58 -20.10 29.80
N GLU A 162 8.44 -20.53 29.27
CA GLU A 162 8.04 -21.41 28.15
C GLU A 162 6.54 -21.19 27.89
N ALA A 163 6.05 -21.50 26.68
CA ALA A 163 4.63 -21.58 26.34
C ALA A 163 3.97 -22.86 26.91
N PRO A 164 2.64 -22.99 26.81
CA PRO A 164 2.10 -24.30 26.44
C PRO A 164 1.11 -24.26 25.27
N LYS A 165 1.08 -25.43 24.61
CA LYS A 165 0.38 -25.82 23.38
C LYS A 165 -1.00 -26.43 23.66
N ALA A 166 -1.86 -26.35 22.65
CA ALA A 166 -3.24 -26.82 22.52
C ALA A 166 -3.53 -28.33 22.75
N ALA A 167 -4.81 -28.62 23.02
CA ALA A 167 -5.63 -29.79 22.61
C ALA A 167 -7.03 -29.67 23.29
N ALA A 168 -8.20 -30.12 22.81
CA ALA A 168 -8.70 -30.66 21.54
C ALA A 168 -10.25 -30.88 21.68
N LYS A 169 -10.94 -30.99 20.53
CA LYS A 169 -12.10 -31.87 20.21
C LYS A 169 -13.57 -31.45 20.51
N ALA A 170 -14.32 -31.29 19.42
CA ALA A 170 -15.78 -31.52 19.22
C ALA A 170 -16.13 -33.05 19.33
N PRO A 171 -17.37 -33.58 19.12
CA PRO A 171 -18.56 -33.03 18.41
C PRO A 171 -19.98 -33.39 18.96
N ALA A 172 -21.05 -32.85 18.36
CA ALA A 172 -22.25 -33.57 17.82
C ALA A 172 -23.53 -32.69 17.71
N GLU A 173 -24.02 -32.51 16.48
CA GLU A 173 -25.44 -32.28 16.07
C GLU A 173 -26.23 -33.62 16.12
N PRO A 174 -27.53 -33.77 15.71
CA PRO A 174 -28.47 -32.84 15.04
C PRO A 174 -29.95 -32.87 15.54
N ALA A 175 -30.79 -31.96 15.04
CA ALA A 175 -32.21 -32.26 14.74
C ALA A 175 -32.76 -31.32 13.64
N ALA A 176 -33.22 -31.94 12.55
CA ALA A 176 -34.04 -31.41 11.45
C ALA A 176 -35.52 -31.22 11.93
N ASP A 177 -36.52 -30.63 11.27
CA ASP A 177 -36.84 -30.17 9.90
C ASP A 177 -38.24 -29.42 10.01
N PRO A 178 -39.10 -29.25 8.98
CA PRO A 178 -39.23 -28.16 7.99
C PRO A 178 -40.51 -27.31 8.17
N HIS A 179 -40.66 -26.18 7.46
CA HIS A 179 -41.91 -25.90 6.74
C HIS A 179 -41.80 -24.81 5.67
N ALA A 180 -42.14 -25.24 4.44
CA ALA A 180 -42.86 -24.54 3.37
C ALA A 180 -42.21 -23.33 2.66
N GLY A 181 -41.67 -23.63 1.47
CA GLY A 181 -41.44 -22.64 0.43
C GLY A 181 -42.73 -22.17 -0.27
N HIS A 182 -42.59 -21.12 -1.06
CA HIS A 182 -43.51 -20.77 -2.15
C HIS A 182 -42.67 -20.25 -3.32
N ASP A 183 -42.26 -21.18 -4.17
CA ASP A 183 -41.91 -20.94 -5.56
C ASP A 183 -43.23 -20.95 -6.36
N MET A 184 -43.53 -19.86 -7.07
CA MET A 184 -44.66 -19.80 -8.00
C MET A 184 -44.14 -19.26 -9.32
N ASN A 185 -43.53 -20.17 -10.08
CA ASN A 185 -43.35 -20.02 -11.51
C ASN A 185 -44.38 -20.90 -12.23
N ASN A 186 -45.03 -20.32 -13.25
CA ASN A 186 -45.62 -21.01 -14.39
C ASN A 186 -46.92 -21.82 -14.19
N MET A 187 -48.07 -21.20 -14.46
CA MET A 187 -49.22 -21.89 -15.04
C MET A 187 -49.94 -20.97 -16.05
N SER A 188 -49.67 -21.23 -17.32
CA SER A 188 -50.47 -20.82 -18.46
C SER A 188 -51.87 -21.44 -18.44
N ASN A 189 -52.79 -20.74 -19.12
CA ASN A 189 -54.01 -21.27 -19.77
C ASN A 189 -55.27 -21.44 -18.90
N MET A 190 -56.27 -20.56 -19.09
CA MET A 190 -57.60 -20.95 -19.58
C MET A 190 -58.47 -19.71 -19.87
N SER A 191 -58.97 -19.64 -21.09
CA SER A 191 -60.02 -18.75 -21.58
C SER A 191 -61.31 -18.82 -20.75
N HIS A 192 -62.02 -17.70 -20.63
CA HIS A 192 -63.44 -17.48 -20.99
C HIS A 192 -63.76 -15.97 -20.88
#